data_AF-A0A9N9LJT9-F1
#
_entry.id   AF-A0A9N9LJT9-F1
#
_cell.length_a   1.000
_cell.length_b   1.000
_cell.length_c   1.000
_cell.angle_alpha   90.00
_cell.angle_beta   90.00
_cell.angle_gamma   90.00
#
_symmetry.space_group_name_H-M   'P 1'
#
loop_
_entity.id
_entity.type
_entity.pdbx_description
1 polymer ?
#
loop_
_entity_poly.entity_id
_entity_poly.type
_entity_poly.pdbx_seq_one_letter_code
_entity_poly.pdbx_strand_id
1 'polypeptide(L)'
;MASEDHTYYPKDALKSATQGALVLGTGGFVIAATSNTLSKTNYGPWGWVTRGGGTIANFTGAGAGFMFARDVAANLRQKDDSYNHAIGGFVAGAIAGLRTGSAPKVLGMGAGLAIVFAAYEFTGGRLRGPKRDPEVDEFERKQQLRKNRRIPIEETIAQLGEGRGIYAPGYDERRKQRIKENYGIDVSARSSQSYFQETCTEILDQISQLGSYSVIDGERKDAADHLLAAISRLSNDVADLSGFIPPYDQRVYSQAIKGLSEKFQETKATLEPKPRFAFKTSHKNHSAVSIEDAAELAKQSQSKAEAVSSNESSQVATPAVAPTPPSEPRDTIGDLPSFPSKNYNAELGQMPGGGGPIRKLSFSQASTVAISGHTGLHIILPSSASRATASGSLTSLRRCIVDMSVPTANSAPFAGLALKNIKQSLIIAGRVAGAAHITGIEDSIIVVDSRQVRMHDCKNVDIYLQCASRPIIEDCNNVRFSPIPGCHKNTSAEYENQWDQVDDFKWLKSEHSPNWSTLPEGSRLDEGVWTDVVPGGPGVGLEDIFKKIGIPAQ
;
A
#
# COMPACT_ATOMS: atom_id res chain seq x y z
N MET A 1 24.45 -8.40 -4.83
CA MET A 1 25.38 -9.54 -4.99
C MET A 1 26.76 -8.94 -5.02
N ALA A 2 27.57 -9.18 -3.99
CA ALA A 2 28.98 -8.83 -4.02
C ALA A 2 29.59 -9.47 -5.27
N SER A 3 30.24 -8.65 -6.11
CA SER A 3 31.02 -9.14 -7.24
C SER A 3 32.19 -9.91 -6.65
N GLU A 4 32.07 -11.24 -6.56
CA GLU A 4 33.25 -12.08 -6.65
C GLU A 4 34.00 -11.62 -7.90
N ASP A 5 35.28 -11.28 -7.72
CA ASP A 5 36.16 -10.81 -8.79
C ASP A 5 36.42 -11.99 -9.73
N HIS A 6 35.44 -12.31 -10.57
CA HIS A 6 35.51 -13.38 -11.55
C HIS A 6 36.52 -12.96 -12.61
N THR A 7 37.78 -13.30 -12.35
CA THR A 7 38.87 -13.12 -13.30
C THR A 7 38.51 -13.90 -14.56
N TYR A 8 38.31 -13.18 -15.67
CA TYR A 8 37.97 -13.79 -16.94
C TYR A 8 39.19 -14.51 -17.52
N TYR A 9 39.01 -15.77 -17.92
CA TYR A 9 40.03 -16.54 -18.62
C TYR A 9 39.62 -16.71 -20.10
N PRO A 10 40.49 -16.30 -21.04
CA PRO A 10 40.23 -16.47 -22.47
C PRO A 10 39.96 -17.93 -22.84
N LYS A 11 38.96 -18.13 -23.70
CA LYS A 11 38.50 -19.46 -24.15
C LYS A 11 38.96 -19.72 -25.58
N ASP A 12 39.38 -20.94 -25.86
CA ASP A 12 39.70 -21.37 -27.23
C ASP A 12 38.42 -21.70 -28.00
N ALA A 13 37.91 -20.72 -28.75
CA ALA A 13 36.67 -20.85 -29.50
C ALA A 13 36.72 -21.95 -30.57
N LEU A 14 37.89 -22.25 -31.16
CA LEU A 14 38.01 -23.29 -32.19
C LEU A 14 37.96 -24.68 -31.56
N LYS A 15 38.65 -24.87 -30.44
CA LYS A 15 38.58 -26.12 -29.68
C LYS A 15 37.16 -26.37 -29.16
N SER A 16 36.51 -25.35 -28.62
CA SER A 16 35.12 -25.46 -28.16
C SER A 16 34.14 -25.73 -29.30
N ALA A 17 34.31 -25.09 -30.45
CA ALA A 17 33.48 -25.32 -31.63
C ALA A 17 33.60 -26.76 -32.16
N THR A 18 34.83 -27.29 -32.23
CA THR A 18 35.06 -28.68 -32.66
C THR A 18 34.46 -29.69 -31.68
N GLN A 19 34.57 -29.44 -30.38
CA GLN A 19 33.90 -30.25 -29.35
C GLN A 19 32.38 -30.19 -29.47
N GLY A 20 31.80 -29.00 -29.63
CA GLY A 20 30.36 -28.80 -29.82
C GLY A 20 29.84 -29.50 -31.07
N ALA A 21 30.59 -29.40 -32.18
CA ALA A 21 30.31 -30.09 -33.43
C ALA A 21 30.29 -31.61 -33.25
N LEU A 22 31.29 -32.16 -32.55
CA LEU A 22 31.43 -33.60 -32.33
C LEU A 22 30.31 -34.15 -31.44
N VAL A 23 30.00 -33.48 -30.33
CA VAL A 23 28.96 -33.92 -29.39
C VAL A 23 27.58 -33.88 -30.03
N LEU A 24 27.18 -32.74 -30.60
CA LEU A 24 25.86 -32.62 -31.21
C LEU A 24 25.77 -33.37 -32.54
N GLY A 25 26.86 -33.44 -33.32
CA GLY A 25 26.91 -34.26 -34.53
C GLY A 25 26.71 -35.74 -34.24
N THR A 26 27.29 -36.26 -33.15
CA THR A 26 27.03 -37.63 -32.68
C THR A 26 25.56 -37.83 -32.31
N GLY A 27 24.95 -36.86 -31.61
CA GLY A 27 23.51 -36.88 -31.34
C GLY A 27 22.65 -36.88 -32.61
N GLY A 28 23.02 -36.05 -33.59
CA GLY A 28 22.37 -36.00 -34.90
C GLY A 28 22.48 -37.33 -35.66
N PHE A 29 23.63 -38.01 -35.57
CA PHE A 29 23.84 -39.34 -36.12
C PHE A 29 22.92 -40.38 -35.46
N VAL A 30 22.82 -40.39 -34.13
CA VAL A 30 21.92 -41.31 -33.40
C VAL A 30 20.47 -41.09 -33.81
N ILE A 31 20.03 -39.83 -33.93
CA ILE A 31 18.68 -39.49 -34.38
C ILE A 31 18.46 -39.95 -35.82
N ALA A 32 19.41 -39.70 -36.72
CA ALA A 32 19.34 -40.12 -38.12
C ALA A 32 19.26 -41.65 -38.24
N ALA A 33 20.11 -42.38 -37.52
CA ALA A 33 20.10 -43.84 -37.49
C ALA A 33 18.77 -44.38 -36.94
N THR A 34 18.27 -43.82 -35.85
CA THR A 34 16.98 -44.22 -35.25
C THR A 34 15.80 -43.92 -36.18
N SER A 35 15.84 -42.77 -36.89
CA SER A 35 14.81 -42.46 -37.88
C SER A 35 14.82 -43.42 -39.07
N ASN A 36 15.99 -43.95 -39.44
CA ASN A 36 16.13 -44.96 -40.48
C ASN A 36 15.53 -46.31 -40.04
N THR A 37 15.77 -46.72 -38.79
CA THR A 37 15.21 -47.98 -38.25
C THR A 37 13.70 -47.92 -38.02
N LEU A 38 13.15 -46.76 -37.67
CA LEU A 38 11.71 -46.56 -37.47
C LEU A 38 10.93 -46.27 -38.77
N SER A 39 11.60 -46.23 -39.91
CA SER A 39 10.95 -45.92 -41.18
C SER A 39 10.06 -47.06 -41.67
N LYS A 40 8.86 -46.74 -42.19
CA LYS A 40 7.89 -47.74 -42.69
C LYS A 40 8.32 -48.40 -44.02
N THR A 41 9.34 -47.86 -44.65
CA THR A 41 9.81 -48.23 -46.00
C THR A 41 11.28 -48.59 -45.90
N ASN A 42 11.70 -49.71 -46.48
CA ASN A 42 13.08 -50.16 -46.39
C ASN A 42 14.02 -49.28 -47.23
N TYR A 43 14.80 -48.43 -46.56
CA TYR A 43 15.81 -47.57 -47.20
C TYR A 43 17.22 -48.17 -47.21
N GLY A 44 17.36 -49.40 -46.71
CA GLY A 44 18.65 -50.08 -46.59
C GLY A 44 19.62 -49.47 -45.57
N PRO A 45 20.82 -50.07 -45.43
CA PRO A 45 21.80 -49.67 -44.42
C PRO A 45 22.36 -48.25 -44.59
N TRP A 46 22.30 -47.68 -45.80
CA TRP A 46 22.82 -46.33 -46.11
C TRP A 46 21.77 -45.21 -46.00
N GLY A 47 20.54 -45.53 -45.59
CA GLY A 47 19.46 -44.55 -45.45
C GLY A 47 19.76 -43.42 -44.45
N TRP A 48 20.55 -43.70 -43.41
CA TRP A 48 20.97 -42.70 -42.42
C TRP A 48 21.89 -41.61 -43.00
N VAL A 49 22.66 -41.89 -44.05
CA VAL A 49 23.50 -40.90 -44.74
C VAL A 49 22.68 -40.15 -45.79
N THR A 50 22.02 -40.90 -46.67
CA THR A 50 21.36 -40.36 -47.87
C THR A 50 20.15 -39.49 -47.56
N ARG A 51 19.40 -39.80 -46.50
CA ARG A 51 18.26 -38.98 -46.04
C ARG A 51 18.49 -38.32 -44.68
N GLY A 52 19.24 -38.95 -43.79
CA GLY A 52 19.57 -38.40 -42.47
C GLY A 52 20.72 -37.38 -42.47
N GLY A 53 21.47 -37.25 -43.57
CA GLY A 53 22.63 -36.35 -43.65
C GLY A 53 22.32 -34.89 -43.34
N GLY A 54 21.14 -34.39 -43.75
CA GLY A 54 20.70 -33.03 -43.40
C GLY A 54 20.46 -32.86 -41.90
N THR A 55 19.97 -33.88 -41.21
CA THR A 55 19.80 -33.86 -39.74
C THR A 55 21.16 -33.81 -39.06
N ILE A 56 22.10 -34.65 -39.49
CA ILE A 56 23.46 -34.68 -38.95
C ILE A 56 24.13 -33.31 -39.14
N ALA A 57 24.08 -32.76 -40.35
CA ALA A 57 24.67 -31.46 -40.67
C ALA A 57 24.07 -30.32 -39.83
N ASN A 58 22.75 -30.31 -39.62
CA ASN A 58 22.08 -29.29 -38.79
C ASN A 58 22.52 -29.36 -37.32
N PHE A 59 22.60 -30.56 -36.73
CA PHE A 59 23.02 -30.73 -35.34
C PHE A 59 24.50 -30.39 -35.15
N THR A 60 25.37 -30.85 -36.05
CA THR A 60 26.80 -30.50 -36.06
C THR A 60 27.00 -28.98 -36.19
N GLY A 61 26.34 -28.36 -37.17
CA GLY A 61 26.44 -26.92 -37.42
C GLY A 61 25.90 -26.10 -36.25
N ALA A 62 24.75 -26.47 -35.69
CA ALA A 62 24.17 -25.77 -34.54
C ALA A 62 25.08 -25.87 -33.31
N GLY A 63 25.70 -27.03 -33.05
CA GLY A 63 26.62 -27.20 -31.93
C GLY A 63 27.95 -26.46 -32.11
N ALA A 64 28.51 -26.50 -33.31
CA ALA A 64 29.70 -25.72 -33.65
C ALA A 64 29.44 -24.22 -33.50
N GLY A 65 28.35 -23.73 -34.10
CA GLY A 65 27.95 -22.34 -34.09
C GLY A 65 27.63 -21.81 -32.68
N PHE A 66 26.95 -22.61 -31.87
CA PHE A 66 26.66 -22.28 -30.46
C PHE A 66 27.95 -22.02 -29.67
N MET A 67 28.84 -23.01 -29.65
CA MET A 67 30.06 -22.97 -28.83
C MET A 67 31.03 -21.90 -29.32
N PHE A 68 31.19 -21.77 -30.65
CA PHE A 68 32.02 -20.73 -31.24
C PHE A 68 31.53 -19.33 -30.88
N ALA A 69 30.25 -19.04 -31.16
CA ALA A 69 29.71 -17.70 -30.97
C ALA A 69 29.64 -17.30 -29.49
N ARG A 70 29.35 -18.27 -28.60
CA ARG A 70 29.42 -18.06 -27.15
C ARG A 70 30.82 -17.68 -26.70
N ASP A 71 31.84 -18.44 -27.09
CA ASP A 71 33.21 -18.24 -26.61
C ASP A 71 33.88 -17.01 -27.26
N VAL A 72 33.56 -16.70 -28.52
CA VAL A 72 33.98 -15.43 -29.15
C VAL A 72 33.33 -14.24 -28.45
N ALA A 73 32.02 -14.29 -28.16
CA ALA A 73 31.35 -13.22 -27.44
C ALA A 73 31.93 -13.02 -26.03
N ALA A 74 32.24 -14.12 -25.33
CA ALA A 74 32.90 -14.08 -24.03
C ALA A 74 34.29 -13.44 -24.12
N ASN A 75 35.10 -13.81 -25.12
CA ASN A 75 36.44 -13.27 -25.33
C ASN A 75 36.43 -11.78 -25.67
N LEU A 76 35.51 -11.35 -26.54
CA LEU A 76 35.37 -9.95 -26.93
C LEU A 76 34.91 -9.07 -25.77
N ARG A 77 34.02 -9.59 -24.92
CA ARG A 77 33.45 -8.84 -23.78
C ARG A 77 34.26 -9.01 -22.50
N GLN A 78 35.21 -9.94 -22.49
CA GLN A 78 35.98 -10.37 -21.32
C GLN A 78 35.11 -10.63 -20.09
N LYS A 79 33.92 -11.21 -20.33
CA LYS A 79 32.91 -11.47 -19.31
C LYS A 79 32.21 -12.78 -19.61
N ASP A 80 31.97 -13.57 -18.57
CA ASP A 80 31.17 -14.78 -18.63
C ASP A 80 29.78 -14.53 -18.06
N ASP A 81 28.80 -14.30 -18.94
CA ASP A 81 27.41 -14.04 -18.56
C ASP A 81 26.40 -14.76 -19.48
N SER A 82 25.12 -14.56 -19.17
CA SER A 82 23.99 -15.13 -19.92
C SER A 82 23.88 -14.57 -21.35
N TYR A 83 24.41 -13.38 -21.62
CA TYR A 83 24.41 -12.79 -22.96
C TYR A 83 25.24 -13.61 -23.95
N ASN A 84 26.36 -14.19 -23.51
CA ASN A 84 27.17 -15.07 -24.36
C ASN A 84 26.37 -16.30 -24.81
N HIS A 85 25.59 -16.89 -23.89
CA HIS A 85 24.71 -18.02 -24.17
C HIS A 85 23.51 -17.63 -25.03
N ALA A 86 23.01 -16.40 -24.90
CA ALA A 86 21.99 -15.84 -25.79
C ALA A 86 22.50 -15.75 -27.24
N ILE A 87 23.72 -15.22 -27.44
CA ILE A 87 24.35 -15.10 -28.75
C ILE A 87 24.62 -16.48 -29.37
N GLY A 88 25.17 -17.41 -28.59
CA GLY A 88 25.34 -18.80 -29.01
C GLY A 88 24.01 -19.46 -29.39
N GLY A 89 22.98 -19.28 -28.56
CA GLY A 89 21.63 -19.78 -28.81
C GLY A 89 20.99 -19.21 -30.07
N PHE A 90 21.19 -17.92 -30.34
CA PHE A 90 20.75 -17.27 -31.56
C PHE A 90 21.38 -17.89 -32.80
N VAL A 91 22.70 -18.05 -32.81
CA VAL A 91 23.44 -18.64 -33.94
C VAL A 91 23.00 -20.10 -34.17
N ALA A 92 22.87 -20.89 -33.10
CA ALA A 92 22.41 -22.26 -33.19
C ALA A 92 20.98 -22.37 -33.77
N GLY A 93 20.07 -21.51 -33.31
CA GLY A 93 18.68 -21.46 -33.78
C GLY A 93 18.56 -20.96 -35.22
N ALA A 94 19.38 -20.00 -35.61
CA ALA A 94 19.47 -19.53 -36.98
C ALA A 94 19.93 -20.69 -37.90
N ILE A 95 20.98 -21.43 -37.53
CA ILE A 95 21.47 -22.59 -38.29
C ILE A 95 20.38 -23.66 -38.41
N ALA A 96 19.69 -24.01 -37.33
CA ALA A 96 18.58 -24.96 -37.37
C ALA A 96 17.41 -24.49 -38.26
N GLY A 97 17.21 -23.17 -38.36
CA GLY A 97 16.21 -22.52 -39.20
C GLY A 97 16.59 -22.42 -40.68
N LEU A 98 17.87 -22.49 -41.05
CA LEU A 98 18.33 -22.32 -42.45
C LEU A 98 17.66 -23.32 -43.40
N ARG A 99 17.41 -24.55 -42.95
CA ARG A 99 16.72 -25.58 -43.74
C ARG A 99 15.30 -25.19 -44.20
N THR A 100 14.70 -24.18 -43.58
CA THR A 100 13.34 -23.73 -43.90
C THR A 100 13.27 -22.76 -45.08
N GLY A 101 14.42 -22.19 -45.51
CA GLY A 101 14.49 -21.26 -46.63
C GLY A 101 13.77 -19.92 -46.43
N SER A 102 13.38 -19.59 -45.19
CA SER A 102 12.56 -18.42 -44.89
C SER A 102 13.24 -17.55 -43.82
N ALA A 103 13.59 -16.31 -44.17
CA ALA A 103 14.26 -15.39 -43.26
C ALA A 103 13.48 -15.14 -41.94
N PRO A 104 12.14 -14.95 -41.94
CA PRO A 104 11.38 -14.84 -40.70
C PRO A 104 11.48 -16.07 -39.80
N LYS A 105 11.52 -17.28 -40.38
CA LYS A 105 11.64 -18.53 -39.61
C LYS A 105 13.03 -18.68 -39.02
N VAL A 106 14.07 -18.31 -39.76
CA VAL A 106 15.46 -18.29 -39.27
C VAL A 106 15.61 -17.35 -38.08
N LEU A 107 15.11 -16.11 -38.20
CA LEU A 107 15.16 -15.12 -37.12
C LEU A 107 14.31 -15.54 -35.92
N GLY A 108 13.12 -16.08 -36.15
CA GLY A 108 12.23 -16.55 -35.08
C GLY A 108 12.83 -17.72 -34.30
N MET A 109 13.41 -18.71 -34.98
CA MET A 109 14.10 -19.84 -34.32
C MET A 109 15.37 -19.39 -33.58
N GLY A 110 16.13 -18.46 -34.16
CA GLY A 110 17.28 -17.83 -33.50
C GLY A 110 16.87 -17.10 -32.22
N ALA A 111 15.91 -16.18 -32.30
CA ALA A 111 15.43 -15.42 -31.14
C ALA A 111 14.83 -16.34 -30.05
N GLY A 112 14.06 -17.35 -30.45
CA GLY A 112 13.47 -18.32 -29.52
C GLY A 112 14.53 -19.09 -28.73
N LEU A 113 15.54 -19.65 -29.40
CA LEU A 113 16.62 -20.34 -28.71
C LEU A 113 17.51 -19.39 -27.91
N ALA A 114 17.74 -18.16 -28.38
CA ALA A 114 18.49 -17.16 -27.64
C ALA A 114 17.87 -16.90 -26.26
N ILE A 115 16.55 -16.71 -26.19
CA ILE A 115 15.82 -16.49 -24.93
C ILE A 115 15.92 -17.72 -24.03
N VAL A 116 15.71 -18.93 -24.58
CA VAL A 116 15.76 -20.16 -23.80
C VAL A 116 17.14 -20.39 -23.19
N PHE A 117 18.22 -20.23 -23.96
CA PHE A 117 19.57 -20.40 -23.47
C PHE A 117 20.02 -19.28 -22.53
N ALA A 118 19.59 -18.03 -22.78
CA ALA A 118 19.83 -16.91 -21.87
C ALA A 118 19.16 -17.16 -20.52
N ALA A 119 17.90 -17.60 -20.52
CA ALA A 119 17.15 -17.93 -19.31
C ALA A 119 17.78 -19.11 -18.57
N TYR A 120 18.18 -20.17 -19.28
CA TYR A 120 18.85 -21.32 -18.71
C TYR A 120 20.12 -20.92 -17.94
N GLU A 121 21.00 -20.12 -18.57
CA GLU A 121 22.22 -19.67 -17.91
C GLU A 121 21.95 -18.67 -16.80
N PHE A 122 20.99 -17.75 -16.99
CA PHE A 122 20.57 -16.81 -15.96
C PHE A 122 20.07 -17.52 -14.69
N THR A 123 19.44 -18.69 -14.85
CA THR A 123 19.01 -19.53 -13.71
C THR A 123 20.12 -20.40 -13.11
N GLY A 124 21.37 -20.25 -13.57
CA GLY A 124 22.54 -20.95 -13.04
C GLY A 124 22.96 -22.18 -13.85
N GLY A 125 22.47 -22.34 -15.09
CA GLY A 125 22.99 -23.31 -16.06
C GLY A 125 22.82 -24.78 -15.65
N ARG A 126 21.83 -25.09 -14.80
CA ARG A 126 21.61 -26.42 -14.23
C ARG A 126 20.13 -26.79 -14.23
N LEU A 127 19.84 -28.02 -14.67
CA LEU A 127 18.51 -28.62 -14.58
C LEU A 127 18.18 -29.21 -13.21
N ARG A 128 19.21 -29.42 -12.38
CA ARG A 128 19.07 -29.84 -10.98
C ARG A 128 19.28 -28.62 -10.10
N GLY A 129 18.54 -28.53 -8.99
CA GLY A 129 18.61 -27.39 -8.06
C GLY A 129 20.04 -27.03 -7.64
N PRO A 130 20.23 -25.84 -7.02
CA PRO A 130 21.55 -25.31 -6.73
C PRO A 130 22.40 -26.31 -5.95
N LYS A 131 23.65 -26.51 -6.37
CA LYS A 131 24.60 -27.33 -5.61
C LYS A 131 24.88 -26.56 -4.33
N ARG A 132 24.55 -27.16 -3.19
CA ARG A 132 24.89 -26.58 -1.89
C ARG A 132 26.40 -26.61 -1.75
N ASP A 133 26.97 -25.46 -1.40
CA ASP A 133 28.37 -25.39 -1.03
C ASP A 133 28.56 -26.19 0.28
N PRO A 134 29.40 -27.23 0.30
CA PRO A 134 29.67 -27.99 1.52
C PRO A 134 30.45 -27.19 2.56
N GLU A 135 31.16 -26.14 2.16
CA GLU A 135 32.01 -25.34 3.05
C GLU A 135 31.23 -24.28 3.82
N VAL A 136 30.06 -23.87 3.32
CA VAL A 136 29.23 -22.85 3.96
C VAL A 136 28.30 -23.51 4.97
N ASP A 137 28.48 -23.19 6.25
CA ASP A 137 27.59 -23.64 7.33
C ASP A 137 26.13 -23.25 7.02
N GLU A 138 25.22 -24.23 7.08
CA GLU A 138 23.80 -24.00 6.86
C GLU A 138 23.24 -22.98 7.84
N PHE A 139 23.79 -22.90 9.05
CA PHE A 139 23.43 -21.90 10.04
C PHE A 139 23.86 -20.51 9.59
N GLU A 140 25.10 -20.33 9.14
CA GLU A 140 25.62 -19.05 8.67
C GLU A 140 24.87 -18.54 7.43
N ARG A 141 24.59 -19.42 6.45
CA ARG A 141 23.77 -19.07 5.28
C ARG A 141 22.36 -18.61 5.69
N LYS A 142 21.72 -19.33 6.62
CA LYS A 142 20.39 -18.95 7.13
C LYS A 142 20.45 -17.66 7.94
N GLN A 143 21.54 -17.40 8.66
CA GLN A 143 21.76 -16.12 9.33
C GLN A 143 21.95 -14.99 8.33
N GLN A 144 22.72 -15.18 7.25
CA GLN A 144 22.88 -14.18 6.18
C GLN A 144 21.53 -13.86 5.53
N LEU A 145 20.73 -14.88 5.18
CA LEU A 145 19.37 -14.69 4.67
C LEU A 145 18.45 -13.94 5.64
N ARG A 146 18.64 -14.11 6.96
CA ARG A 146 17.89 -13.38 7.99
C ARG A 146 18.40 -11.95 8.17
N LYS A 147 19.72 -11.72 8.07
CA LYS A 147 20.37 -10.41 8.16
C LYS A 147 20.08 -9.52 6.95
N ASN A 148 19.82 -10.10 5.77
CA ASN A 148 19.41 -9.41 4.54
C ASN A 148 18.09 -8.60 4.64
N ARG A 149 17.39 -8.59 5.78
CA ARG A 149 16.21 -7.73 5.99
C ARG A 149 16.56 -6.26 6.23
N ARG A 150 17.80 -5.95 6.61
CA ARG A 150 18.28 -4.57 6.83
C ARG A 150 19.63 -4.42 6.12
N ILE A 151 19.65 -3.52 5.13
CA ILE A 151 20.86 -3.20 4.35
C ILE A 151 21.33 -1.81 4.81
N PRO A 152 22.63 -1.58 5.00
CA PRO A 152 23.17 -0.25 5.26
C PRO A 152 22.74 0.75 4.18
N ILE A 153 22.46 1.99 4.59
CA ILE A 153 22.01 3.02 3.65
C ILE A 153 23.11 3.37 2.65
N GLU A 154 24.37 3.28 3.07
CA GLU A 154 25.56 3.50 2.25
C GLU A 154 25.65 2.47 1.12
N GLU A 155 25.36 1.20 1.41
CA GLU A 155 25.33 0.14 0.40
C GLU A 155 24.18 0.35 -0.59
N THR A 156 23.02 0.79 -0.09
CA THR A 156 21.86 1.11 -0.92
C THR A 156 22.18 2.25 -1.90
N ILE A 157 22.89 3.27 -1.42
CA ILE A 157 23.31 4.41 -2.25
C ILE A 157 24.38 4.01 -3.25
N ALA A 158 25.35 3.18 -2.85
CA ALA A 158 26.37 2.69 -3.78
C ALA A 158 25.74 1.89 -4.94
N GLN A 159 24.65 1.15 -4.69
CA GLN A 159 23.96 0.33 -5.69
C GLN A 159 22.92 1.11 -6.52
N LEU A 160 22.11 1.95 -5.89
CA LEU A 160 20.97 2.64 -6.53
C LEU A 160 21.25 4.11 -6.89
N GLY A 161 22.28 4.71 -6.29
CA GLY A 161 22.54 6.14 -6.34
C GLY A 161 21.68 6.96 -5.38
N GLU A 162 22.05 8.21 -5.15
CA GLU A 162 21.24 9.19 -4.41
C GLU A 162 20.16 9.81 -5.31
N GLY A 163 18.98 10.07 -4.75
CA GLY A 163 17.84 10.70 -5.46
C GLY A 163 16.61 9.79 -5.55
N ARG A 164 15.54 10.28 -6.21
CA ARG A 164 14.27 9.55 -6.40
C ARG A 164 13.70 8.95 -5.09
N GLY A 165 13.84 9.66 -3.97
CA GLY A 165 13.36 9.23 -2.65
C GLY A 165 14.38 8.53 -1.76
N ILE A 166 15.62 8.33 -2.21
CA ILE A 166 16.73 7.77 -1.41
C ILE A 166 17.74 8.88 -1.09
N TYR A 167 17.90 9.19 0.19
CA TYR A 167 18.73 10.30 0.65
C TYR A 167 19.63 9.84 1.80
N ALA A 168 20.94 10.02 1.66
CA ALA A 168 21.87 9.83 2.76
C ALA A 168 21.84 11.01 3.73
N PRO A 169 22.37 10.81 4.96
CA PRO A 169 22.75 11.92 5.82
C PRO A 169 23.61 12.95 5.07
N GLY A 170 23.30 14.23 5.22
CA GLY A 170 24.00 15.34 4.54
C GLY A 170 23.66 15.53 3.05
N TYR A 171 22.60 14.91 2.54
CA TYR A 171 22.15 15.07 1.15
C TYR A 171 21.92 16.53 0.76
N ASP A 172 21.38 17.35 1.67
CA ASP A 172 21.05 18.75 1.39
C ASP A 172 22.29 19.60 1.11
N GLU A 173 23.40 19.34 1.80
CA GLU A 173 24.67 20.04 1.58
C GLU A 173 25.28 19.65 0.23
N ARG A 174 25.32 18.35 -0.07
CA ARG A 174 25.78 17.84 -1.38
C ARG A 174 24.90 18.35 -2.52
N ARG A 175 23.58 18.46 -2.30
CA ARG A 175 22.64 19.01 -3.27
C ARG A 175 22.89 20.50 -3.51
N LYS A 176 23.11 21.29 -2.45
CA LYS A 176 23.48 22.71 -2.56
C LYS A 176 24.78 22.87 -3.34
N GLN A 177 25.79 22.05 -3.05
CA GLN A 177 27.05 22.07 -3.76
C GLN A 177 26.87 21.74 -5.25
N ARG A 178 26.09 20.71 -5.60
CA ARG A 178 25.75 20.39 -7.00
C ARG A 178 25.00 21.52 -7.70
N ILE A 179 24.08 22.21 -7.01
CA ILE A 179 23.34 23.35 -7.57
C ILE A 179 24.28 24.53 -7.81
N LYS A 180 25.18 24.81 -6.87
CA LYS A 180 26.20 25.85 -6.99
C LYS A 180 27.16 25.56 -8.15
N GLU A 181 27.61 24.33 -8.29
CA GLU A 181 28.51 23.90 -9.38
C GLU A 181 27.81 23.92 -10.75
N ASN A 182 26.57 23.42 -10.84
CA ASN A 182 25.87 23.29 -12.13
C ASN A 182 25.22 24.59 -12.61
N TYR A 183 24.75 25.45 -11.68
CA TYR A 183 23.93 26.61 -12.01
C TYR A 183 24.53 27.94 -11.52
N GLY A 184 25.63 27.92 -10.76
CA GLY A 184 26.20 29.14 -10.17
C GLY A 184 25.31 29.81 -9.12
N ILE A 185 24.21 29.15 -8.71
CA ILE A 185 23.25 29.66 -7.74
C ILE A 185 23.71 29.23 -6.35
N ASP A 186 24.12 30.20 -5.52
CA ASP A 186 24.39 29.94 -4.12
C ASP A 186 23.06 29.91 -3.34
N VAL A 187 22.57 28.70 -3.06
CA VAL A 187 21.39 28.49 -2.20
C VAL A 187 21.79 28.73 -0.74
N SER A 188 22.00 30.00 -0.43
CA SER A 188 22.34 30.46 0.90
C SER A 188 21.10 30.42 1.79
N ALA A 189 20.96 29.36 2.60
CA ALA A 189 20.12 29.38 3.80
C ALA A 189 20.63 30.39 4.86
N ARG A 190 21.79 31.02 4.59
CA ARG A 190 22.47 31.93 5.50
C ARG A 190 21.85 33.32 5.55
N SER A 191 21.03 33.74 4.58
CA SER A 191 20.34 35.03 4.68
C SER A 191 19.08 34.92 5.53
N SER A 192 18.13 34.02 5.23
CA SER A 192 16.83 34.01 5.95
C SER A 192 16.94 33.63 7.43
N GLN A 193 17.74 32.62 7.79
CA GLN A 193 17.86 32.19 9.19
C GLN A 193 18.69 33.17 10.03
N SER A 194 19.79 33.70 9.48
CA SER A 194 20.59 34.72 10.16
C SER A 194 19.81 36.03 10.29
N TYR A 195 19.11 36.44 9.23
CA TYR A 195 18.25 37.62 9.24
C TYR A 195 17.10 37.49 10.24
N PHE A 196 16.44 36.33 10.30
CA PHE A 196 15.39 36.08 11.28
C PHE A 196 15.93 36.13 12.71
N GLN A 197 17.11 35.53 12.95
CA GLN A 197 17.75 35.58 14.27
C GLN A 197 18.17 37.00 14.66
N GLU A 198 18.77 37.76 13.75
CA GLU A 198 19.19 39.15 13.95
C GLU A 198 18.00 40.05 14.26
N THR A 199 16.94 40.01 13.43
CA THR A 199 15.70 40.77 13.67
C THR A 199 15.00 40.36 14.97
N CYS A 200 15.00 39.07 15.34
CA CYS A 200 14.51 38.63 16.65
C CYS A 200 15.32 39.22 17.81
N THR A 201 16.64 39.28 17.70
CA THR A 201 17.50 39.87 18.73
C THR A 201 17.32 41.39 18.84
N GLU A 202 17.14 42.09 17.72
CA GLU A 202 16.86 43.52 17.68
C GLU A 202 15.51 43.86 18.36
N ILE A 203 14.45 43.10 18.05
CA ILE A 203 13.13 43.28 18.67
C ILE A 203 13.20 43.00 20.18
N LEU A 204 13.94 41.98 20.61
CA LEU A 204 14.14 41.69 22.04
C LEU A 204 14.87 42.82 22.77
N ASP A 205 15.91 43.39 22.16
CA ASP A 205 16.66 44.49 22.75
C ASP A 205 15.76 45.74 22.90
N GLN A 206 15.00 46.08 21.86
CA GLN A 206 14.02 47.18 21.91
C GLN A 206 12.91 46.93 22.95
N ILE A 207 12.46 45.67 23.13
CA ILE A 207 11.51 45.31 24.18
C ILE A 207 12.11 45.53 25.58
N SER A 208 13.41 45.28 25.76
CA SER A 208 14.08 45.52 27.04
C SER A 208 14.25 47.02 27.34
N GLN A 209 14.44 47.84 26.29
CA GLN A 209 14.62 49.29 26.38
C GLN A 209 13.30 50.06 26.57
N LEU A 210 12.14 49.43 26.31
CA LEU A 210 10.78 50.01 26.51
C LEU A 210 10.58 50.66 27.90
N GLY A 211 11.19 50.11 28.94
CA GLY A 211 11.10 50.64 30.30
C GLY A 211 11.86 51.95 30.54
N SER A 212 12.83 52.27 29.68
CA SER A 212 13.70 53.44 29.81
C SER A 212 13.15 54.71 29.15
N TYR A 213 12.17 54.58 28.24
CA TYR A 213 11.54 55.72 27.57
C TYR A 213 10.64 56.53 28.52
N SER A 214 10.64 57.85 28.34
CA SER A 214 9.90 58.79 29.17
C SER A 214 8.37 58.64 28.99
N VAL A 215 7.62 58.83 30.08
CA VAL A 215 6.14 58.73 30.08
C VAL A 215 5.47 60.02 29.59
N ILE A 216 6.23 61.12 29.55
CA ILE A 216 5.68 62.48 29.60
C ILE A 216 5.23 62.98 28.22
N ASP A 217 5.75 62.42 27.13
CA ASP A 217 5.51 62.96 25.77
C ASP A 217 4.93 61.94 24.77
N GLY A 218 4.41 60.80 25.25
CA GLY A 218 3.83 59.77 24.36
C GLY A 218 4.85 58.87 23.66
N GLU A 219 6.15 59.19 23.73
CA GLU A 219 7.26 58.41 23.15
C GLU A 219 7.19 56.90 23.48
N ARG A 220 6.79 56.55 24.72
CA ARG A 220 6.62 55.14 25.12
C ARG A 220 5.47 54.44 24.39
N LYS A 221 4.38 55.15 24.08
CA LYS A 221 3.28 54.59 23.29
C LYS A 221 3.72 54.41 21.84
N ASP A 222 4.40 55.40 21.27
CA ASP A 222 4.90 55.33 19.89
C ASP A 222 5.93 54.20 19.70
N ALA A 223 6.83 54.01 20.68
CA ALA A 223 7.77 52.90 20.69
C ALA A 223 7.07 51.53 20.81
N ALA A 224 6.01 51.43 21.61
CA ALA A 224 5.21 50.21 21.73
C ALA A 224 4.45 49.88 20.43
N ASP A 225 3.90 50.89 19.74
CA ASP A 225 3.21 50.71 18.47
C ASP A 225 4.19 50.35 17.34
N HIS A 226 5.40 50.93 17.35
CA HIS A 226 6.47 50.56 16.42
C HIS A 226 6.89 49.09 16.58
N LEU A 227 6.98 48.59 17.83
CA LEU A 227 7.30 47.19 18.12
C LEU A 227 6.21 46.22 17.70
N LEU A 228 4.94 46.57 17.91
CA LEU A 228 3.80 45.77 17.44
C LEU A 228 3.80 45.67 15.91
N ALA A 229 4.09 46.78 15.22
CA ALA A 229 4.25 46.80 13.77
C ALA A 229 5.45 45.95 13.31
N ALA A 230 6.58 45.97 14.02
CA ALA A 230 7.76 45.16 13.70
C ALA A 230 7.50 43.65 13.84
N ILE A 231 6.84 43.22 14.92
CA ILE A 231 6.43 41.82 15.13
C ILE A 231 5.45 41.37 14.03
N SER A 232 4.52 42.25 13.64
CA SER A 232 3.55 41.96 12.58
C SER A 232 4.22 41.84 11.19
N ARG A 233 5.22 42.69 10.90
CA ARG A 233 6.04 42.57 9.68
C ARG A 233 6.82 41.26 9.64
N LEU A 234 7.52 40.92 10.72
CA LEU A 234 8.26 39.66 10.84
C LEU A 234 7.34 38.43 10.65
N SER A 235 6.11 38.51 11.17
CA SER A 235 5.11 37.45 10.97
C SER A 235 4.67 37.31 9.51
N ASN A 236 4.49 38.42 8.80
CA ASN A 236 4.11 38.40 7.37
C ASN A 236 5.26 37.90 6.50
N ASP A 237 6.49 38.33 6.77
CA ASP A 237 7.67 37.88 6.03
C ASP A 237 7.87 36.35 6.17
N VAL A 238 7.63 35.78 7.35
CA VAL A 238 7.68 34.33 7.56
C VAL A 238 6.53 33.60 6.88
N ALA A 239 5.36 34.23 6.75
CA ALA A 239 4.24 33.68 6.00
C ALA A 239 4.52 33.65 4.48
N ASP A 240 5.08 34.73 3.93
CA ASP A 240 5.47 34.82 2.53
C ASP A 240 6.60 33.84 2.19
N LEU A 241 7.54 33.65 3.11
CA LEU A 241 8.63 32.69 2.97
C LEU A 241 8.24 31.25 3.31
N SER A 242 7.03 30.99 3.83
CA SER A 242 6.59 29.65 4.23
C SER A 242 6.61 28.64 3.08
N GLY A 243 6.42 29.10 1.83
CA GLY A 243 6.55 28.24 0.63
C GLY A 243 7.99 27.80 0.32
N PHE A 244 9.00 28.49 0.85
CA PHE A 244 10.42 28.26 0.56
C PHE A 244 11.20 27.69 1.76
N ILE A 245 10.63 27.74 2.96
CA ILE A 245 11.26 27.27 4.20
C ILE A 245 10.84 25.83 4.52
N PRO A 246 11.75 24.95 4.98
CA PRO A 246 11.40 23.61 5.44
C PRO A 246 10.36 23.59 6.57
N PRO A 247 9.46 22.58 6.66
CA PRO A 247 8.41 22.52 7.68
C PRO A 247 8.91 22.54 9.14
N TYR A 248 10.14 22.07 9.38
CA TYR A 248 10.77 22.14 10.70
C TYR A 248 11.07 23.59 11.10
N ASP A 249 11.71 24.36 10.21
CA ASP A 249 12.08 25.75 10.45
C ASP A 249 10.84 26.65 10.54
N GLN A 250 9.78 26.37 9.78
CA GLN A 250 8.49 27.05 9.92
C GLN A 250 7.94 26.96 11.35
N ARG A 251 8.03 25.77 11.97
CA ARG A 251 7.58 25.56 13.36
C ARG A 251 8.45 26.36 14.32
N VAL A 252 9.77 26.33 14.14
CA VAL A 252 10.72 27.09 14.97
C VAL A 252 10.45 28.60 14.88
N TYR A 253 10.26 29.16 13.69
CA TYR A 253 9.96 30.58 13.51
C TYR A 253 8.61 30.96 14.12
N SER A 254 7.57 30.14 13.92
CA SER A 254 6.25 30.37 14.52
C SER A 254 6.27 30.37 16.05
N GLN A 255 7.10 29.50 16.66
CA GLN A 255 7.28 29.45 18.11
C GLN A 255 8.05 30.67 18.63
N ALA A 256 9.08 31.10 17.91
CA ALA A 256 9.86 32.29 18.25
C ALA A 256 9.00 33.57 18.21
N ILE A 257 8.17 33.75 17.17
CA ILE A 257 7.26 34.91 17.05
C ILE A 257 6.24 34.91 18.20
N LYS A 258 5.68 33.75 18.57
CA LYS A 258 4.79 33.63 19.72
C LYS A 258 5.49 34.05 21.02
N GLY A 259 6.70 33.55 21.27
CA GLY A 259 7.48 33.95 22.44
C GLY A 259 7.83 35.45 22.48
N LEU A 260 8.10 36.09 21.33
CA LEU A 260 8.28 37.54 21.24
C LEU A 260 7.00 38.30 21.59
N SER A 261 5.86 37.86 21.07
CA SER A 261 4.56 38.49 21.33
C SER A 261 4.16 38.39 22.81
N GLU A 262 4.42 37.25 23.46
CA GLU A 262 4.17 37.03 24.89
C GLU A 262 5.04 37.96 25.74
N LYS A 263 6.35 38.04 25.46
CA LYS A 263 7.27 38.94 26.16
C LYS A 263 6.89 40.41 25.99
N PHE A 264 6.45 40.83 24.80
CA PHE A 264 5.98 42.19 24.56
C PHE A 264 4.71 42.51 25.36
N GLN A 265 3.75 41.57 25.43
CA GLN A 265 2.54 41.75 26.23
C GLN A 265 2.85 41.82 27.73
N GLU A 266 3.79 41.00 28.23
CA GLU A 266 4.22 41.00 29.63
C GLU A 266 4.89 42.32 30.03
N THR A 267 5.80 42.85 29.21
CA THR A 267 6.45 44.14 29.47
C THR A 267 5.45 45.29 29.38
N LYS A 268 4.53 45.26 28.40
CA LYS A 268 3.45 46.24 28.29
C LYS A 268 2.54 46.22 29.53
N ALA A 269 2.11 45.05 29.98
CA ALA A 269 1.28 44.89 31.17
C ALA A 269 1.98 45.36 32.46
N THR A 270 3.30 45.24 32.53
CA THR A 270 4.12 45.72 33.66
C THR A 270 4.26 47.25 33.66
N LEU A 271 4.28 47.87 32.48
CA LEU A 271 4.51 49.30 32.28
C LEU A 271 3.23 50.14 32.25
N GLU A 272 2.05 49.53 32.09
CA GLU A 272 0.77 50.22 32.20
C GLU A 272 0.46 50.57 33.68
N PRO A 273 0.09 51.83 33.99
CA PRO A 273 -0.27 52.21 35.34
C PRO A 273 -1.55 51.48 35.76
N LYS A 274 -1.52 50.78 36.91
CA LYS A 274 -2.72 50.20 37.51
C LYS A 274 -3.77 51.30 37.70
N PRO A 275 -5.00 51.15 37.18
CA PRO A 275 -6.02 52.18 37.31
C PRO A 275 -6.35 52.38 38.79
N ARG A 276 -5.88 53.49 39.37
CA ARG A 276 -6.30 53.93 40.70
C ARG A 276 -7.54 54.80 40.52
N PHE A 277 -8.62 54.38 41.17
CA PHE A 277 -9.93 55.04 41.21
C PHE A 277 -10.77 54.93 39.93
N ALA A 278 -11.45 53.80 39.77
CA ALA A 278 -12.69 53.74 39.01
C ALA A 278 -13.86 53.91 39.99
N PHE A 279 -14.51 55.08 39.97
CA PHE A 279 -15.77 55.30 40.70
C PHE A 279 -16.88 54.45 40.08
N LYS A 280 -17.50 53.57 40.88
CA LYS A 280 -18.73 52.88 40.49
C LYS A 280 -19.87 53.88 40.46
N THR A 281 -20.33 54.27 39.28
CA THR A 281 -21.57 55.03 39.11
C THR A 281 -22.75 54.06 39.08
N SER A 282 -23.51 54.05 40.18
CA SER A 282 -24.89 53.56 40.18
C SER A 282 -25.76 54.70 39.69
N HIS A 283 -26.22 54.65 38.44
CA HIS A 283 -27.55 55.14 38.02
C HIS A 283 -27.84 54.69 36.58
N LYS A 284 -28.89 53.87 36.45
CA LYS A 284 -29.61 53.64 35.19
C LYS A 284 -30.31 54.94 34.78
N ASN A 285 -30.21 55.31 33.51
CA ASN A 285 -31.33 55.49 32.58
C ASN A 285 -30.75 55.73 31.17
N HIS A 286 -30.93 54.75 30.27
CA HIS A 286 -31.89 54.76 29.16
C HIS A 286 -31.57 55.81 28.08
N SER A 287 -31.23 55.32 26.88
CA SER A 287 -31.04 56.01 25.60
C SER A 287 -29.59 56.30 25.15
N ALA A 288 -28.80 55.25 24.91
CA ALA A 288 -27.78 55.23 23.86
C ALA A 288 -27.34 53.78 23.64
N VAL A 289 -27.73 53.22 22.49
CA VAL A 289 -27.40 51.87 22.07
C VAL A 289 -25.89 51.78 21.83
N SER A 290 -25.20 50.85 22.50
CA SER A 290 -23.76 50.66 22.38
C SER A 290 -23.40 50.03 21.04
N ILE A 291 -22.25 50.44 20.50
CA ILE A 291 -21.69 50.03 19.20
C ILE A 291 -21.40 48.52 19.14
N GLU A 292 -21.33 47.83 20.28
CA GLU A 292 -21.19 46.38 20.32
C GLU A 292 -22.49 45.60 19.96
N ASP A 293 -23.68 46.14 20.24
CA ASP A 293 -24.97 45.50 19.86
C ASP A 293 -25.29 45.66 18.36
N ALA A 294 -24.71 46.66 17.69
CA ALA A 294 -24.82 46.85 16.25
C ALA A 294 -23.92 45.87 15.45
N ALA A 295 -22.88 45.31 16.08
CA ALA A 295 -21.97 44.35 15.46
C ALA A 295 -22.50 42.90 15.55
N GLU A 296 -23.35 42.59 16.54
CA GLU A 296 -23.99 41.26 16.66
C GLU A 296 -25.26 41.12 15.80
N LEU A 297 -25.96 42.22 15.50
CA LEU A 297 -27.10 42.21 14.57
C LEU A 297 -26.69 42.13 13.08
N ALA A 298 -25.44 42.44 12.74
CA ALA A 298 -24.90 42.29 11.38
C ALA A 298 -24.47 40.84 11.03
N LYS A 299 -24.46 39.93 12.03
CA LYS A 299 -24.12 38.51 11.82
C LYS A 299 -25.33 37.59 11.64
N GLN A 300 -26.56 38.11 11.77
CA GLN A 300 -27.80 37.32 11.70
C GLN A 300 -28.67 37.53 10.46
N SER A 301 -28.23 38.30 9.45
CA SER A 301 -28.98 38.39 8.18
C SER A 301 -28.09 38.19 6.97
N GLN A 302 -28.45 37.17 6.17
CA GLN A 302 -28.03 36.87 4.80
C GLN A 302 -26.97 35.78 4.61
N SER A 303 -27.46 34.54 4.63
CA SER A 303 -27.34 33.68 3.45
C SER A 303 -27.55 34.48 2.15
N LYS A 304 -26.64 34.36 1.17
CA LYS A 304 -26.88 33.88 -0.22
C LYS A 304 -25.82 34.42 -1.23
N ALA A 305 -25.13 33.50 -1.90
CA ALA A 305 -24.57 33.57 -3.28
C ALA A 305 -23.46 34.59 -3.60
N GLU A 306 -22.46 34.37 -4.48
CA GLU A 306 -22.14 33.32 -5.45
C GLU A 306 -20.70 33.53 -6.01
N ALA A 307 -20.03 32.43 -6.39
CA ALA A 307 -19.09 32.17 -7.52
C ALA A 307 -17.89 33.13 -7.80
N VAL A 308 -16.69 32.68 -8.20
CA VAL A 308 -16.35 32.02 -9.48
C VAL A 308 -14.87 31.52 -9.46
N SER A 309 -14.63 30.27 -9.91
CA SER A 309 -13.49 29.73 -10.73
C SER A 309 -12.04 29.79 -10.16
N SER A 310 -11.11 28.85 -10.39
CA SER A 310 -10.99 27.60 -11.18
C SER A 310 -9.65 26.94 -10.84
N ASN A 311 -9.57 25.63 -11.12
CA ASN A 311 -8.38 24.87 -11.55
C ASN A 311 -7.15 24.82 -10.62
N GLU A 312 -6.82 23.65 -10.05
CA GLU A 312 -5.96 22.62 -10.66
C GLU A 312 -5.68 21.44 -9.71
N SER A 313 -5.41 20.28 -10.33
CA SER A 313 -4.97 18.96 -9.83
C SER A 313 -4.05 18.96 -8.58
N SER A 314 -4.00 17.94 -7.71
CA SER A 314 -3.15 16.74 -7.94
C SER A 314 -3.17 15.76 -6.75
N GLN A 315 -2.96 14.49 -7.10
CA GLN A 315 -2.65 13.31 -6.27
C GLN A 315 -1.46 13.51 -5.32
N VAL A 316 -1.53 13.07 -4.05
CA VAL A 316 -0.36 12.60 -3.26
C VAL A 316 -0.74 11.53 -2.22
N ALA A 317 0.15 10.54 -2.11
CA ALA A 317 0.13 9.35 -1.30
C ALA A 317 0.38 9.57 0.22
N THR A 318 -0.11 8.63 1.02
CA THR A 318 0.05 8.55 2.49
C THR A 318 1.45 8.06 2.90
N PRO A 319 2.12 8.67 3.90
CA PRO A 319 3.33 8.10 4.51
C PRO A 319 2.99 7.14 5.66
N ALA A 320 3.91 6.19 5.83
CA ALA A 320 3.85 5.04 6.71
C ALA A 320 4.13 5.35 8.20
N VAL A 321 3.68 4.38 9.01
CA VAL A 321 3.67 4.27 10.47
C VAL A 321 5.08 4.15 11.09
N ALA A 322 5.26 4.77 12.26
CA ALA A 322 6.41 4.62 13.15
C ALA A 322 6.27 3.38 14.08
N PRO A 323 7.37 2.65 14.41
CA PRO A 323 7.31 1.40 15.16
C PRO A 323 7.42 1.56 16.69
N THR A 324 6.72 0.70 17.44
CA THR A 324 6.84 0.48 18.90
C THR A 324 7.67 -0.81 19.18
N PRO A 325 8.34 -0.96 20.36
CA PRO A 325 9.51 -1.84 20.56
C PRO A 325 9.20 -3.28 21.10
N PRO A 326 10.20 -4.19 21.18
CA PRO A 326 10.00 -5.63 21.37
C PRO A 326 10.47 -6.18 22.74
N SER A 327 9.66 -7.07 23.35
CA SER A 327 9.98 -8.14 24.34
C SER A 327 8.62 -8.80 24.67
N GLU A 328 8.37 -10.12 24.62
CA GLU A 328 9.07 -11.29 25.18
C GLU A 328 8.48 -12.62 24.57
N PRO A 329 8.91 -13.84 24.96
CA PRO A 329 9.32 -14.93 24.05
C PRO A 329 8.20 -15.88 23.61
N ARG A 330 8.39 -16.56 22.46
CA ARG A 330 7.61 -17.76 22.11
C ARG A 330 8.52 -18.93 21.74
N ASP A 331 8.21 -20.03 22.42
CA ASP A 331 8.81 -21.36 22.34
C ASP A 331 9.02 -21.89 20.93
N THR A 332 10.14 -22.60 20.81
CA THR A 332 10.54 -23.45 19.69
C THR A 332 9.74 -24.75 19.65
N ILE A 333 8.91 -24.96 18.62
CA ILE A 333 8.59 -26.31 18.13
C ILE A 333 8.64 -26.27 16.58
N GLY A 334 9.39 -27.20 16.00
CA GLY A 334 9.91 -27.18 14.64
C GLY A 334 8.90 -27.26 13.49
N ASP A 335 9.40 -26.89 12.30
CA ASP A 335 8.67 -26.89 11.04
C ASP A 335 8.17 -28.29 10.65
N LEU A 336 6.85 -28.47 10.61
CA LEU A 336 6.18 -29.58 9.94
C LEU A 336 6.14 -29.35 8.41
N PRO A 337 6.06 -30.42 7.60
CA PRO A 337 6.20 -30.36 6.14
C PRO A 337 5.14 -29.47 5.46
N SER A 338 5.57 -28.74 4.42
CA SER A 338 4.70 -27.92 3.57
C SER A 338 3.80 -28.81 2.71
N PHE A 339 2.49 -28.76 2.95
CA PHE A 339 1.47 -29.39 2.11
C PHE A 339 0.88 -28.36 1.13
N PRO A 340 0.47 -28.76 -0.10
CA PRO A 340 -0.12 -27.85 -1.07
C PRO A 340 -1.35 -27.12 -0.51
N SER A 341 -1.39 -25.79 -0.65
CA SER A 341 -2.47 -24.94 -0.14
C SER A 341 -3.82 -25.38 -0.72
N LYS A 342 -4.72 -25.84 0.15
CA LYS A 342 -6.06 -26.31 -0.20
C LYS A 342 -6.90 -25.17 -0.81
N ASN A 343 -7.48 -25.36 -2.00
CA ASN A 343 -8.30 -24.35 -2.67
C ASN A 343 -9.78 -24.45 -2.23
N TYR A 344 -10.12 -23.75 -1.15
CA TYR A 344 -11.46 -23.78 -0.54
C TYR A 344 -12.59 -23.27 -1.46
N ASN A 345 -12.29 -22.36 -2.40
CA ASN A 345 -13.29 -21.87 -3.35
C ASN A 345 -13.72 -22.95 -4.36
N ALA A 346 -12.82 -23.86 -4.72
CA ALA A 346 -13.15 -25.01 -5.57
C ALA A 346 -14.05 -26.02 -4.84
N GLU A 347 -13.80 -26.27 -3.54
CA GLU A 347 -14.66 -27.13 -2.72
C GLU A 347 -16.07 -26.56 -2.55
N LEU A 348 -16.19 -25.23 -2.46
CA LEU A 348 -17.49 -24.55 -2.43
C LEU A 348 -18.26 -24.65 -3.77
N GLY A 349 -17.56 -24.76 -4.90
CA GLY A 349 -18.13 -24.83 -6.24
C GLY A 349 -18.47 -26.23 -6.75
N GLN A 350 -17.92 -27.30 -6.16
CA GLN A 350 -18.14 -28.68 -6.59
C GLN A 350 -19.29 -29.35 -5.82
N MET A 351 -20.54 -29.09 -6.24
CA MET A 351 -21.69 -30.02 -6.16
C MET A 351 -22.91 -29.38 -6.88
N PRO A 352 -23.52 -30.03 -7.89
CA PRO A 352 -24.75 -29.54 -8.50
C PRO A 352 -25.98 -30.04 -7.72
N GLY A 353 -26.85 -29.12 -7.32
CA GLY A 353 -28.24 -29.42 -6.94
C GLY A 353 -28.61 -29.16 -5.47
N GLY A 354 -29.48 -28.16 -5.28
CA GLY A 354 -30.56 -28.09 -4.29
C GLY A 354 -30.32 -28.51 -2.83
N GLY A 355 -30.38 -27.53 -1.92
CA GLY A 355 -31.14 -27.67 -0.67
C GLY A 355 -30.52 -28.42 0.52
N GLY A 356 -29.25 -28.17 0.87
CA GLY A 356 -28.69 -28.56 2.18
C GLY A 356 -28.37 -27.32 3.05
N PRO A 357 -28.57 -27.34 4.39
CA PRO A 357 -28.89 -26.12 5.15
C PRO A 357 -27.70 -25.22 5.52
N ILE A 358 -26.52 -25.79 5.79
CA ILE A 358 -25.37 -25.05 6.34
C ILE A 358 -24.07 -25.73 5.88
N ARG A 359 -23.15 -25.00 5.25
CA ARG A 359 -21.82 -25.52 4.85
C ARG A 359 -20.77 -25.19 5.91
N LYS A 360 -20.21 -26.22 6.56
CA LYS A 360 -19.12 -26.09 7.57
C LYS A 360 -17.76 -26.42 6.91
N LEU A 361 -16.88 -25.42 6.79
CA LEU A 361 -15.56 -25.54 6.14
C LEU A 361 -14.42 -25.67 7.17
N SER A 362 -13.50 -26.62 7.04
CA SER A 362 -12.31 -26.68 7.92
C SER A 362 -11.18 -25.80 7.39
N PHE A 363 -10.78 -24.77 8.15
CA PHE A 363 -9.70 -23.81 7.81
C PHE A 363 -8.38 -24.10 8.56
N SER A 364 -8.16 -25.34 9.00
CA SER A 364 -7.06 -25.71 9.90
C SER A 364 -5.66 -25.40 9.38
N GLN A 365 -5.48 -25.16 8.08
CA GLN A 365 -4.19 -24.86 7.45
C GLN A 365 -4.10 -23.46 6.79
N ALA A 366 -5.16 -22.64 6.84
CA ALA A 366 -5.17 -21.33 6.21
C ALA A 366 -4.76 -20.23 7.19
N SER A 367 -3.98 -19.24 6.72
CA SER A 367 -3.65 -18.03 7.49
C SER A 367 -4.63 -16.88 7.23
N THR A 368 -5.42 -16.95 6.15
CA THR A 368 -6.37 -15.92 5.72
C THR A 368 -7.70 -16.55 5.30
N VAL A 369 -8.80 -15.82 5.50
CA VAL A 369 -10.13 -16.22 5.00
C VAL A 369 -10.41 -15.46 3.71
N ALA A 370 -10.47 -16.16 2.58
CA ALA A 370 -10.75 -15.57 1.27
C ALA A 370 -11.86 -16.35 0.54
N ILE A 371 -13.07 -15.80 0.49
CA ILE A 371 -14.23 -16.40 -0.17
C ILE A 371 -14.61 -15.55 -1.38
N SER A 372 -14.71 -16.16 -2.55
CA SER A 372 -15.02 -15.41 -3.76
C SER A 372 -15.86 -16.16 -4.79
N GLY A 373 -16.70 -15.41 -5.52
CA GLY A 373 -17.36 -15.89 -6.74
C GLY A 373 -18.54 -16.84 -6.53
N HIS A 374 -19.21 -16.78 -5.37
CA HIS A 374 -20.32 -17.68 -5.03
C HIS A 374 -21.69 -17.00 -5.15
N THR A 375 -22.71 -17.78 -5.50
CA THR A 375 -24.11 -17.34 -5.56
C THR A 375 -25.03 -18.31 -4.81
N GLY A 376 -25.97 -17.80 -4.00
CA GLY A 376 -27.00 -18.63 -3.38
C GLY A 376 -26.50 -19.57 -2.28
N LEU A 377 -25.43 -19.20 -1.56
CA LEU A 377 -24.82 -20.06 -0.54
C LEU A 377 -24.99 -19.54 0.87
N HIS A 378 -25.21 -20.45 1.82
CA HIS A 378 -25.14 -20.19 3.25
C HIS A 378 -23.85 -20.80 3.83
N ILE A 379 -22.91 -19.94 4.21
CA ILE A 379 -21.57 -20.28 4.65
C ILE A 379 -21.39 -19.84 6.10
N ILE A 380 -21.09 -20.78 7.00
CA ILE A 380 -20.77 -20.50 8.39
C ILE A 380 -19.37 -21.00 8.67
N LEU A 381 -18.48 -20.09 9.09
CA LEU A 381 -17.12 -20.45 9.45
C LEU A 381 -17.09 -21.14 10.82
N PRO A 382 -16.51 -22.34 10.94
CA PRO A 382 -16.34 -22.97 12.24
C PRO A 382 -15.22 -22.30 13.05
N SER A 383 -15.20 -22.59 14.35
CA SER A 383 -14.18 -22.08 15.30
C SER A 383 -12.74 -22.42 14.90
N SER A 384 -12.50 -23.48 14.12
CA SER A 384 -11.17 -23.80 13.57
C SER A 384 -10.62 -22.71 12.64
N ALA A 385 -11.47 -21.84 12.09
CA ALA A 385 -11.06 -20.71 11.25
C ALA A 385 -10.46 -19.54 12.04
N SER A 386 -10.43 -19.59 13.38
CA SER A 386 -9.76 -18.58 14.22
C SER A 386 -8.25 -18.47 13.96
N ARG A 387 -7.63 -19.48 13.34
CA ARG A 387 -6.23 -19.45 12.90
C ARG A 387 -6.01 -18.66 11.61
N ALA A 388 -7.09 -18.41 10.86
CA ALA A 388 -7.07 -17.77 9.55
C ALA A 388 -7.44 -16.26 9.62
N THR A 389 -7.37 -15.64 10.80
CA THR A 389 -7.81 -14.26 11.02
C THR A 389 -6.73 -13.21 10.75
N ALA A 390 -5.64 -13.56 10.06
CA ALA A 390 -4.66 -12.56 9.63
C ALA A 390 -5.27 -11.54 8.65
N SER A 391 -6.25 -11.94 7.84
CA SER A 391 -7.05 -11.06 6.98
C SER A 391 -8.32 -11.77 6.50
N GLY A 392 -9.42 -11.02 6.39
CA GLY A 392 -10.69 -11.47 5.81
C GLY A 392 -10.98 -10.78 4.48
N SER A 393 -11.31 -11.55 3.44
CA SER A 393 -11.64 -11.03 2.10
C SER A 393 -12.85 -11.76 1.51
N LEU A 394 -13.94 -11.03 1.28
CA LEU A 394 -15.15 -11.53 0.63
C LEU A 394 -15.38 -10.76 -0.67
N THR A 395 -15.39 -11.46 -1.81
CA THR A 395 -15.49 -10.78 -3.12
C THR A 395 -16.46 -11.45 -4.09
N SER A 396 -17.19 -10.67 -4.88
CA SER A 396 -18.08 -11.18 -5.94
C SER A 396 -19.08 -12.21 -5.43
N LEU A 397 -19.81 -11.87 -4.37
CA LEU A 397 -20.85 -12.72 -3.77
C LEU A 397 -22.24 -12.20 -4.15
N ARG A 398 -23.16 -13.11 -4.45
CA ARG A 398 -24.54 -12.75 -4.77
C ARG A 398 -25.53 -13.64 -4.03
N ARG A 399 -26.51 -13.07 -3.35
CA ARG A 399 -27.54 -13.87 -2.67
C ARG A 399 -26.94 -14.89 -1.69
N CYS A 400 -25.91 -14.50 -0.96
CA CYS A 400 -25.19 -15.35 -0.02
C CYS A 400 -25.40 -14.89 1.43
N ILE A 401 -25.33 -15.84 2.35
CA ILE A 401 -25.25 -15.58 3.78
C ILE A 401 -23.87 -16.07 4.24
N VAL A 402 -23.06 -15.19 4.82
CA VAL A 402 -21.71 -15.52 5.30
C VAL A 402 -21.58 -15.11 6.76
N ASP A 403 -21.38 -16.09 7.64
CA ASP A 403 -21.14 -15.87 9.06
C ASP A 403 -19.70 -16.21 9.46
N MET A 404 -18.96 -15.17 9.88
CA MET A 404 -17.58 -15.21 10.37
C MET A 404 -17.46 -14.78 11.84
N SER A 405 -18.57 -14.67 12.57
CA SER A 405 -18.60 -14.22 13.97
C SER A 405 -17.88 -15.19 14.91
N VAL A 406 -18.16 -16.49 14.80
CA VAL A 406 -17.60 -17.55 15.65
C VAL A 406 -16.05 -17.55 15.71
N PRO A 407 -15.31 -17.56 14.58
CA PRO A 407 -13.85 -17.57 14.64
C PRO A 407 -13.23 -16.27 15.17
N THR A 408 -13.96 -15.16 15.20
CA THR A 408 -13.46 -13.85 15.65
C THR A 408 -13.81 -13.52 17.10
N ALA A 409 -14.65 -14.32 17.76
CA ALA A 409 -15.13 -14.06 19.12
C ALA A 409 -14.02 -14.17 20.19
N ASN A 410 -13.15 -15.19 20.11
CA ASN A 410 -12.17 -15.55 21.15
C ASN A 410 -10.75 -15.04 20.85
N SER A 411 -10.48 -13.75 21.13
CA SER A 411 -9.13 -13.15 21.10
C SER A 411 -8.39 -13.25 19.75
N ALA A 412 -9.11 -13.49 18.66
CA ALA A 412 -8.56 -13.61 17.32
C ALA A 412 -9.35 -12.75 16.30
N PRO A 413 -9.47 -11.42 16.51
CA PRO A 413 -10.13 -10.54 15.54
C PRO A 413 -9.34 -10.50 14.23
N PHE A 414 -10.01 -10.21 13.11
CA PHE A 414 -9.32 -9.98 11.84
C PHE A 414 -8.40 -8.76 11.93
N ALA A 415 -7.16 -8.86 11.43
CA ALA A 415 -6.29 -7.67 11.37
C ALA A 415 -6.84 -6.61 10.38
N GLY A 416 -7.55 -7.04 9.34
CA GLY A 416 -8.26 -6.18 8.39
C GLY A 416 -9.31 -6.97 7.60
N LEU A 417 -10.31 -6.27 7.09
CA LEU A 417 -11.42 -6.85 6.34
C LEU A 417 -11.62 -6.11 5.01
N ALA A 418 -11.79 -6.87 3.92
CA ALA A 418 -12.16 -6.34 2.61
C ALA A 418 -13.44 -7.01 2.09
N LEU A 419 -14.48 -6.22 1.85
CA LEU A 419 -15.73 -6.65 1.23
C LEU A 419 -15.85 -5.95 -0.13
N LYS A 420 -15.94 -6.71 -1.23
CA LYS A 420 -15.97 -6.14 -2.57
C LYS A 420 -17.01 -6.79 -3.48
N ASN A 421 -17.81 -5.99 -4.18
CA ASN A 421 -18.73 -6.46 -5.21
C ASN A 421 -19.70 -7.53 -4.65
N ILE A 422 -20.50 -7.17 -3.65
CA ILE A 422 -21.46 -8.08 -3.00
C ILE A 422 -22.87 -7.56 -3.22
N LYS A 423 -23.78 -8.43 -3.65
CA LYS A 423 -25.17 -8.05 -3.95
C LYS A 423 -26.17 -8.96 -3.24
N GLN A 424 -27.28 -8.40 -2.74
CA GLN A 424 -28.39 -9.16 -2.16
C GLN A 424 -27.98 -10.16 -1.07
N SER A 425 -27.00 -9.82 -0.24
CA SER A 425 -26.36 -10.78 0.67
C SER A 425 -26.41 -10.32 2.14
N LEU A 426 -26.28 -11.27 3.06
CA LEU A 426 -26.10 -11.00 4.49
C LEU A 426 -24.69 -11.41 4.91
N ILE A 427 -23.91 -10.45 5.40
CA ILE A 427 -22.52 -10.68 5.83
C ILE A 427 -22.39 -10.36 7.31
N ILE A 428 -22.14 -11.38 8.13
CA ILE A 428 -21.76 -11.25 9.53
C ILE A 428 -20.24 -11.39 9.60
N ALA A 429 -19.53 -10.27 9.59
CA ALA A 429 -18.08 -10.26 9.48
C ALA A 429 -17.37 -10.53 10.82
N GLY A 430 -18.03 -10.30 11.95
CA GLY A 430 -17.44 -10.45 13.27
C GLY A 430 -16.52 -9.29 13.64
N ARG A 431 -15.48 -9.59 14.43
CA ARG A 431 -14.55 -8.59 15.00
C ARG A 431 -13.34 -8.34 14.11
N VAL A 432 -13.01 -7.07 13.92
CA VAL A 432 -11.89 -6.57 13.12
C VAL A 432 -11.07 -5.58 13.96
N ALA A 433 -9.80 -5.89 14.22
CA ALA A 433 -8.90 -5.05 14.99
C ALA A 433 -8.39 -3.82 14.20
N GLY A 434 -8.42 -3.88 12.87
CA GLY A 434 -7.98 -2.80 11.98
C GLY A 434 -9.14 -2.11 11.26
N ALA A 435 -8.96 -1.86 9.97
CA ALA A 435 -9.94 -1.22 9.11
C ALA A 435 -10.77 -2.25 8.33
N ALA A 436 -12.05 -1.94 8.15
CA ALA A 436 -12.95 -2.63 7.24
C ALA A 436 -13.17 -1.75 6.00
N HIS A 437 -12.74 -2.27 4.85
CA HIS A 437 -12.94 -1.64 3.54
C HIS A 437 -14.10 -2.32 2.84
N ILE A 438 -15.14 -1.54 2.54
CA ILE A 438 -16.39 -2.03 1.99
C ILE A 438 -16.62 -1.30 0.66
N THR A 439 -16.69 -2.03 -0.45
CA THR A 439 -16.77 -1.40 -1.78
C THR A 439 -17.70 -2.13 -2.73
N GLY A 440 -18.59 -1.41 -3.41
CA GLY A 440 -19.46 -2.01 -4.42
C GLY A 440 -20.48 -2.97 -3.81
N ILE A 441 -21.20 -2.54 -2.76
CA ILE A 441 -22.21 -3.36 -2.09
C ILE A 441 -23.60 -2.87 -2.44
N GLU A 442 -24.49 -3.78 -2.82
CA GLU A 442 -25.88 -3.43 -3.22
C GLU A 442 -26.91 -4.32 -2.53
N ASP A 443 -28.02 -3.73 -2.06
CA ASP A 443 -29.20 -4.41 -1.50
C ASP A 443 -28.85 -5.47 -0.43
N SER A 444 -27.92 -5.14 0.47
CA SER A 444 -27.29 -6.12 1.38
C SER A 444 -27.28 -5.65 2.82
N ILE A 445 -27.12 -6.59 3.74
CA ILE A 445 -26.99 -6.32 5.18
C ILE A 445 -25.58 -6.71 5.62
N ILE A 446 -24.89 -5.82 6.32
CA ILE A 446 -23.54 -6.02 6.85
C ILE A 446 -23.56 -5.87 8.37
N VAL A 447 -22.96 -6.82 9.09
CA VAL A 447 -22.74 -6.75 10.54
C VAL A 447 -21.25 -6.80 10.81
N VAL A 448 -20.69 -5.76 11.44
CA VAL A 448 -19.24 -5.66 11.68
C VAL A 448 -18.91 -4.87 12.95
N ASP A 449 -17.96 -5.39 13.73
CA ASP A 449 -17.27 -4.67 14.81
C ASP A 449 -15.85 -4.34 14.33
N SER A 450 -15.50 -3.06 14.18
CA SER A 450 -14.22 -2.63 13.60
C SER A 450 -13.68 -1.38 14.28
N ARG A 451 -12.37 -1.15 14.19
CA ARG A 451 -11.79 0.14 14.62
C ARG A 451 -12.09 1.27 13.65
N GLN A 452 -12.08 0.98 12.35
CA GLN A 452 -12.36 1.94 11.29
C GLN A 452 -13.23 1.29 10.21
N VAL A 453 -14.17 2.04 9.65
CA VAL A 453 -15.00 1.59 8.52
C VAL A 453 -14.94 2.62 7.40
N ARG A 454 -14.64 2.16 6.20
CA ARG A 454 -14.64 2.97 4.97
C ARG A 454 -15.50 2.28 3.92
N MET A 455 -16.56 2.96 3.51
CA MET A 455 -17.51 2.48 2.49
C MET A 455 -17.38 3.31 1.22
N HIS A 456 -17.40 2.64 0.07
CA HIS A 456 -17.34 3.28 -1.24
C HIS A 456 -18.31 2.62 -2.22
N ASP A 457 -19.03 3.38 -3.04
CA ASP A 457 -19.95 2.86 -4.08
C ASP A 457 -20.93 1.80 -3.52
N CYS A 458 -21.65 2.14 -2.45
CA CYS A 458 -22.63 1.25 -1.80
C CYS A 458 -24.06 1.78 -1.96
N LYS A 459 -25.04 0.91 -2.24
CA LYS A 459 -26.43 1.29 -2.52
C LYS A 459 -27.43 0.41 -1.78
N ASN A 460 -28.40 1.00 -1.10
CA ASN A 460 -29.43 0.27 -0.32
C ASN A 460 -28.79 -0.75 0.65
N VAL A 461 -27.93 -0.27 1.54
CA VAL A 461 -27.17 -1.14 2.46
C VAL A 461 -27.54 -0.82 3.89
N ASP A 462 -27.92 -1.84 4.65
CA ASP A 462 -28.09 -1.74 6.09
C ASP A 462 -26.84 -2.24 6.79
N ILE A 463 -26.24 -1.38 7.61
CA ILE A 463 -25.00 -1.71 8.33
C ILE A 463 -25.23 -1.65 9.84
N TYR A 464 -25.06 -2.79 10.47
CA TYR A 464 -25.07 -2.97 11.92
C TYR A 464 -23.62 -2.87 12.41
N LEU A 465 -23.31 -1.75 13.07
CA LEU A 465 -21.93 -1.33 13.27
C LEU A 465 -21.62 -1.07 14.75
N GLN A 466 -20.46 -1.58 15.17
CA GLN A 466 -19.71 -1.06 16.30
C GLN A 466 -18.38 -0.51 15.77
N CYS A 467 -18.14 0.79 15.97
CA CYS A 467 -16.95 1.47 15.45
C CYS A 467 -16.28 2.35 16.50
N ALA A 468 -14.96 2.25 16.61
CA ALA A 468 -14.16 3.09 17.50
C ALA A 468 -13.94 4.51 16.97
N SER A 469 -14.10 4.72 15.67
CA SER A 469 -14.02 6.01 15.00
C SER A 469 -15.26 6.31 14.18
N ARG A 470 -15.38 7.54 13.72
CA ARG A 470 -16.37 7.95 12.71
C ARG A 470 -16.26 7.08 11.45
N PRO A 471 -17.35 6.44 11.00
CA PRO A 471 -17.39 5.75 9.72
C PRO A 471 -17.30 6.77 8.57
N ILE A 472 -16.64 6.40 7.48
CA ILE A 472 -16.50 7.25 6.30
C ILE A 472 -17.23 6.60 5.13
N ILE A 473 -18.04 7.38 4.42
CA ILE A 473 -18.70 6.96 3.18
C ILE A 473 -18.31 7.85 2.00
N GLU A 474 -18.30 7.28 0.80
CA GLU A 474 -18.03 7.97 -0.47
C GLU A 474 -18.82 7.30 -1.60
N ASP A 475 -19.42 8.09 -2.50
CA ASP A 475 -20.23 7.55 -3.63
C ASP A 475 -21.34 6.58 -3.21
N CYS A 476 -21.84 6.72 -1.98
CA CYS A 476 -22.88 5.86 -1.43
C CYS A 476 -24.28 6.47 -1.64
N ASN A 477 -25.32 5.63 -1.65
CA ASN A 477 -26.71 6.05 -1.70
C ASN A 477 -27.60 5.15 -0.84
N ASN A 478 -28.45 5.76 -0.01
CA ASN A 478 -29.38 5.04 0.88
C ASN A 478 -28.68 3.99 1.76
N VAL A 479 -27.63 4.41 2.49
CA VAL A 479 -26.94 3.56 3.48
C VAL A 479 -27.52 3.85 4.87
N ARG A 480 -27.99 2.81 5.57
CA ARG A 480 -28.65 2.97 6.87
C ARG A 480 -27.83 2.33 7.97
N PHE A 481 -27.46 3.12 8.98
CA PHE A 481 -26.63 2.67 10.09
C PHE A 481 -27.47 2.28 11.30
N SER A 482 -27.08 1.22 11.99
CA SER A 482 -27.70 0.72 13.23
C SER A 482 -26.61 0.31 14.21
N PRO A 483 -26.84 0.39 15.53
CA PRO A 483 -25.96 -0.27 16.49
C PRO A 483 -25.93 -1.78 16.24
N ILE A 484 -24.79 -2.40 16.55
CA ILE A 484 -24.63 -3.85 16.43
C ILE A 484 -25.58 -4.62 17.39
N PRO A 485 -26.16 -5.77 16.99
CA PRO A 485 -27.00 -6.59 17.86
C PRO A 485 -26.25 -7.08 19.11
N GLY A 486 -26.98 -7.29 20.22
CA GLY A 486 -26.40 -7.70 21.50
C GLY A 486 -25.57 -8.99 21.43
N CYS A 487 -26.00 -9.96 20.63
CA CYS A 487 -25.30 -11.24 20.43
C CYS A 487 -23.93 -11.12 19.75
N HIS A 488 -23.68 -10.02 19.03
CA HIS A 488 -22.41 -9.75 18.35
C HIS A 488 -21.63 -8.60 18.99
N LYS A 489 -22.17 -8.00 20.06
CA LYS A 489 -21.58 -6.86 20.75
C LYS A 489 -20.33 -7.28 21.52
N ASN A 490 -19.25 -6.54 21.33
CA ASN A 490 -18.02 -6.72 22.09
C ASN A 490 -18.11 -5.96 23.41
N THR A 491 -18.46 -6.66 24.49
CA THR A 491 -18.59 -6.09 25.85
C THR A 491 -17.24 -5.63 26.43
N SER A 492 -16.11 -6.07 25.86
CA SER A 492 -14.75 -5.71 26.31
C SER A 492 -14.17 -4.49 25.58
N ALA A 493 -14.95 -3.78 24.76
CA ALA A 493 -14.48 -2.58 24.08
C ALA A 493 -14.41 -1.39 25.04
N GLU A 494 -13.22 -0.82 25.25
CA GLU A 494 -12.97 0.36 26.09
C GLU A 494 -13.23 1.70 25.38
N TYR A 495 -13.97 1.70 24.27
CA TYR A 495 -14.20 2.88 23.44
C TYR A 495 -15.69 3.14 23.22
N GLU A 496 -16.06 4.41 23.09
CA GLU A 496 -17.42 4.82 22.76
C GLU A 496 -17.76 4.45 21.31
N ASN A 497 -18.96 3.91 21.09
CA ASN A 497 -19.40 3.49 19.77
C ASN A 497 -19.88 4.68 18.94
N GLN A 498 -19.17 5.02 17.85
CA GLN A 498 -19.45 6.16 16.96
C GLN A 498 -20.20 5.78 15.68
N TRP A 499 -21.02 4.72 15.74
CA TRP A 499 -21.76 4.19 14.58
C TRP A 499 -22.70 5.20 13.90
N ASP A 500 -23.15 6.22 14.61
CA ASP A 500 -24.11 7.24 14.19
C ASP A 500 -23.45 8.56 13.75
N GLN A 501 -22.12 8.68 13.85
CA GLN A 501 -21.35 9.87 13.44
C GLN A 501 -20.63 9.61 12.11
N VAL A 502 -21.39 9.56 11.02
CA VAL A 502 -20.87 9.19 9.69
C VAL A 502 -20.45 10.42 8.90
N ASP A 503 -19.21 10.40 8.39
CA ASP A 503 -18.66 11.43 7.52
C ASP A 503 -18.86 11.05 6.04
N ASP A 504 -19.59 11.87 5.28
CA ASP A 504 -19.78 11.70 3.83
C ASP A 504 -18.83 12.64 3.06
N PHE A 505 -17.78 12.07 2.45
CA PHE A 505 -16.74 12.87 1.81
C PHE A 505 -17.17 13.61 0.54
N LYS A 506 -18.24 13.16 -0.14
CA LYS A 506 -18.74 13.86 -1.34
C LYS A 506 -19.84 14.86 -1.03
N TRP A 507 -20.29 14.93 0.22
CA TRP A 507 -21.28 15.91 0.65
C TRP A 507 -20.61 17.11 1.30
N LEU A 508 -20.27 18.13 0.49
CA LEU A 508 -19.57 19.34 0.93
C LEU A 508 -20.47 20.37 1.63
N LYS A 509 -21.77 20.08 1.81
CA LYS A 509 -22.72 21.00 2.46
C LYS A 509 -22.70 20.78 3.97
N SER A 510 -23.00 21.83 4.73
CA SER A 510 -23.12 21.75 6.20
C SER A 510 -24.38 21.01 6.68
N GLU A 511 -25.36 20.81 5.81
CA GLU A 511 -26.57 20.05 6.09
C GLU A 511 -26.29 18.55 6.17
N HIS A 512 -27.17 17.79 6.83
CA HIS A 512 -27.06 16.33 6.89
C HIS A 512 -27.09 15.72 5.48
N SER A 513 -26.17 14.79 5.20
CA SER A 513 -26.11 14.12 3.91
C SER A 513 -27.38 13.28 3.66
N PRO A 514 -28.00 13.36 2.47
CA PRO A 514 -29.12 12.49 2.11
C PRO A 514 -28.68 11.05 1.80
N ASN A 515 -27.39 10.79 1.67
CA ASN A 515 -26.85 9.49 1.24
C ASN A 515 -26.84 8.44 2.36
N TRP A 516 -26.93 8.88 3.61
CA TRP A 516 -27.02 8.00 4.77
C TRP A 516 -28.11 8.42 5.73
N SER A 517 -28.53 7.51 6.59
CA SER A 517 -29.45 7.79 7.69
C SER A 517 -29.30 6.75 8.80
N THR A 518 -29.94 6.98 9.94
CA THR A 518 -30.04 5.96 11.00
C THR A 518 -31.22 5.03 10.71
N LEU A 519 -31.03 3.73 10.93
CA LEU A 519 -32.08 2.73 10.78
C LEU A 519 -33.06 2.85 11.97
N PRO A 520 -34.35 3.14 11.72
CA PRO A 520 -35.35 3.27 12.78
C PRO A 520 -35.50 1.97 13.57
N GLU A 521 -35.78 2.07 14.86
CA GLU A 521 -35.86 0.90 15.77
C GLU A 521 -36.85 -0.17 15.30
N GLY A 522 -38.03 0.22 14.80
CA GLY A 522 -39.04 -0.71 14.29
C GLY A 522 -38.68 -1.40 12.97
N SER A 523 -37.62 -0.96 12.29
CA SER A 523 -37.10 -1.59 11.05
C SER A 523 -35.83 -2.41 11.30
N ARG A 524 -35.32 -2.42 12.53
CA ARG A 524 -34.18 -3.27 12.91
C ARG A 524 -34.63 -4.72 13.01
N LEU A 525 -33.73 -5.65 12.72
CA LEU A 525 -33.99 -7.07 12.89
C LEU A 525 -33.96 -7.43 14.38
N ASP A 526 -35.00 -8.16 14.84
CA ASP A 526 -35.10 -8.66 16.21
C ASP A 526 -33.92 -9.55 16.60
N GLU A 527 -33.58 -9.58 17.90
CA GLU A 527 -32.48 -10.41 18.42
C GLU A 527 -32.64 -11.91 18.11
N GLY A 528 -33.88 -12.40 18.07
CA GLY A 528 -34.20 -13.79 17.69
C GLY A 528 -33.82 -14.14 16.25
N VAL A 529 -33.76 -13.15 15.34
CA VAL A 529 -33.35 -13.39 13.95
C VAL A 529 -31.88 -13.80 13.90
N TRP A 530 -31.03 -13.11 14.65
CA TRP A 530 -29.59 -13.35 14.67
C TRP A 530 -29.21 -14.67 15.35
N THR A 531 -30.00 -15.10 16.35
CA THR A 531 -29.71 -16.28 17.17
C THR A 531 -30.39 -17.55 16.67
N ASP A 532 -31.63 -17.47 16.18
CA ASP A 532 -32.42 -18.64 15.80
C ASP A 532 -32.56 -18.81 14.27
N VAL A 533 -32.62 -17.72 13.52
CA VAL A 533 -32.91 -17.76 12.08
C VAL A 533 -31.64 -17.85 11.24
N VAL A 534 -30.67 -16.96 11.48
CA VAL A 534 -29.45 -16.87 10.67
C VAL A 534 -28.56 -18.11 10.81
N PRO A 535 -28.33 -18.70 12.00
CA PRO A 535 -27.52 -19.91 12.11
C PRO A 535 -28.13 -21.13 11.39
N GLY A 536 -29.41 -21.06 11.03
CA GLY A 536 -30.14 -22.09 10.31
C GLY A 536 -30.68 -23.19 11.23
N GLY A 537 -31.95 -23.56 11.02
CA GLY A 537 -32.62 -24.66 11.70
C GLY A 537 -33.01 -25.79 10.73
N PRO A 538 -33.39 -26.98 11.24
CA PRO A 538 -33.91 -28.06 10.39
C PRO A 538 -35.11 -27.56 9.57
N GLY A 539 -34.99 -27.62 8.23
CA GLY A 539 -36.07 -27.25 7.31
C GLY A 539 -36.17 -25.76 6.94
N VAL A 540 -35.26 -24.90 7.40
CA VAL A 540 -35.21 -23.48 7.00
C VAL A 540 -34.24 -23.33 5.82
N GLY A 541 -34.78 -22.95 4.65
CA GLY A 541 -33.98 -22.68 3.46
C GLY A 541 -33.36 -21.28 3.47
N LEU A 542 -32.36 -21.06 2.63
CA LEU A 542 -31.72 -19.74 2.42
C LEU A 542 -32.75 -18.66 2.01
N GLU A 543 -33.75 -19.05 1.23
CA GLU A 543 -34.85 -18.18 0.80
C GLU A 543 -35.77 -17.76 1.96
N ASP A 544 -36.03 -18.67 2.91
CA ASP A 544 -36.84 -18.37 4.09
C ASP A 544 -36.12 -17.37 5.01
N ILE A 545 -34.79 -17.47 5.10
CA ILE A 545 -33.97 -16.51 5.84
C ILE A 545 -34.02 -15.15 5.15
N PHE A 546 -33.80 -15.08 3.83
CA PHE A 546 -33.87 -13.81 3.08
C PHE A 546 -35.23 -13.13 3.19
N LYS A 547 -36.32 -13.90 3.15
CA LYS A 547 -37.68 -13.39 3.35
C LYS A 547 -37.88 -12.81 4.76
N LYS A 548 -37.34 -13.45 5.80
CA LYS A 548 -37.44 -12.97 7.19
C LYS A 548 -36.60 -11.72 7.45
N ILE A 549 -35.44 -11.59 6.80
CA ILE A 549 -34.57 -10.41 6.96
C ILE A 549 -34.93 -9.26 6.01
N GLY A 550 -35.94 -9.42 5.17
CA GLY A 550 -36.46 -8.35 4.30
C GLY A 550 -35.63 -8.07 3.04
N ILE A 551 -34.75 -8.98 2.63
CA ILE A 551 -34.06 -8.88 1.34
C ILE A 551 -34.97 -9.51 0.26
N PRO A 552 -35.40 -8.76 -0.77
CA PRO A 552 -36.38 -9.23 -1.73
C PRO A 552 -35.91 -10.47 -2.52
N ALA A 553 -36.85 -11.37 -2.79
CA ALA A 553 -36.70 -12.37 -3.85
C ALA A 553 -36.78 -11.68 -5.21
N GLN A 554 -35.95 -12.13 -6.16
CA GLN A 554 -36.03 -11.66 -7.55
C GLN A 554 -37.35 -12.04 -8.19
#